data_AF-A0A6V7LNY8-F1
#
_entry.id   AF-A0A6V7LNY8-F1
#
_cell.length_a   1.000
_cell.length_b   1.000
_cell.length_c   1.000
_cell.angle_alpha   90.00
_cell.angle_beta   90.00
_cell.angle_gamma   90.00
#
_symmetry.space_group_name_H-M   'P 1'
#
loop_
_entity.id
_entity.type
_entity.pdbx_description
1 polymer ?
#
loop_
_entity_poly.entity_id
_entity_poly.type
_entity_poly.pdbx_seq_one_letter_code
_entity_poly.pdbx_strand_id
1 'polypeptide(L)' 'IEVNINYNQQPFIDFCKKHQIVCTGYSPLGRPGNRRGIPTGLDNSTIAAIAKKYKKTPAQIACRYV' A
#
# COMPACT_ATOMS: atom_id res chain seq x y z
N ILE A 1 7.81 -4.12 8.06
CA ILE A 1 8.40 -4.14 6.70
C ILE A 1 7.74 -3.08 5.84
N GLU A 2 8.40 -2.52 4.83
CA GLU A 2 7.75 -1.54 3.92
C GLU A 2 6.71 -2.24 3.04
N VAL A 3 5.45 -1.85 3.12
CA VAL A 3 4.39 -2.42 2.27
C VAL A 3 3.47 -1.29 1.83
N ASN A 4 3.27 -1.16 0.52
CA ASN A 4 2.42 -0.14 -0.08
C ASN A 4 1.94 -0.57 -1.47
N ILE A 5 1.18 0.29 -2.15
CA ILE A 5 0.64 0.02 -3.49
C ILE A 5 1.72 -0.38 -4.50
N ASN A 6 2.92 0.22 -4.44
CA ASN A 6 4.00 -0.07 -5.37
C ASN A 6 4.87 -1.25 -4.94
N TYR A 7 4.75 -1.70 -3.68
CA TYR A 7 5.59 -2.74 -3.11
C TYR A 7 4.79 -3.59 -2.13
N ASN A 8 4.16 -4.65 -2.64
CA ASN A 8 3.19 -5.46 -1.90
C ASN A 8 3.81 -6.54 -0.99
N GLN A 9 5.07 -6.92 -1.23
CA GLN A 9 5.79 -7.96 -0.49
C GLN A 9 5.06 -9.30 -0.35
N GLN A 10 4.21 -9.69 -1.31
CA GLN A 10 3.36 -10.88 -1.19
C GLN A 10 4.14 -12.17 -0.82
N PRO A 11 5.27 -12.52 -1.49
CA PRO A 11 6.01 -13.73 -1.13
C PRO A 11 6.57 -13.72 0.31
N PHE A 12 7.02 -12.55 0.79
CA PHE A 12 7.56 -12.40 2.14
C PHE A 12 6.44 -12.41 3.19
N ILE A 13 5.29 -11.78 2.90
CA ILE A 13 4.10 -11.86 3.74
C ILE A 13 3.63 -13.31 3.87
N ASP A 14 3.63 -14.08 2.78
CA ASP A 14 3.22 -15.48 2.79
C ASP A 14 4.21 -16.36 3.57
N PHE A 15 5.51 -16.07 3.47
CA PHE A 15 6.52 -16.67 4.34
C PHE A 15 6.24 -16.36 5.82
N CYS A 16 6.06 -15.09 6.20
CA CYS A 16 5.77 -14.73 7.58
C CYS A 16 4.49 -15.40 8.11
N LYS A 17 3.42 -15.45 7.29
CA LYS A 17 2.18 -16.16 7.63
C LYS A 17 2.41 -17.65 7.90
N LYS A 18 3.17 -18.34 7.04
CA LYS A 18 3.53 -19.76 7.23
C LYS A 18 4.25 -20.00 8.56
N HIS A 19 5.03 -19.03 9.02
CA HIS A 19 5.80 -19.08 10.25
C HIS A 19 5.14 -18.39 11.46
N GLN A 20 3.86 -18.02 11.36
CA GLN A 20 3.10 -17.34 12.42
C GLN A 20 3.75 -16.01 12.89
N ILE A 21 4.44 -15.33 11.98
CA ILE A 21 5.05 -14.03 12.22
C ILE A 21 4.07 -12.94 11.75
N VAL A 22 3.74 -12.01 12.64
CA VAL A 22 2.90 -10.85 12.31
C VAL A 22 3.72 -9.82 11.55
N CYS A 23 3.29 -9.49 10.33
CA CYS A 23 3.84 -8.38 9.57
C CYS A 23 3.18 -7.06 9.96
N THR A 24 3.96 -6.07 10.41
CA THR A 24 3.52 -4.68 10.50
C THR A 24 3.99 -3.93 9.26
N GLY A 25 3.03 -3.41 8.48
CA GLY A 25 3.29 -2.59 7.29
C GLY A 25 3.76 -1.18 7.66
N TYR A 26 4.94 -0.81 7.18
CA TYR A 26 5.50 0.54 7.25
C TYR A 26 5.29 1.26 5.91
N SER A 27 5.17 2.59 5.96
CA SER A 27 4.95 3.45 4.79
C SER A 27 3.79 3.01 3.88
N PRO A 28 2.57 2.75 4.41
CA PRO A 28 1.42 2.27 3.63
C PRO A 28 0.98 3.23 2.51
N LEU A 29 1.38 4.51 2.61
CA LEU A 29 1.13 5.56 1.62
C LEU A 29 2.33 5.81 0.69
N GLY A 30 3.32 4.90 0.70
CA GLY A 30 4.62 5.11 0.08
C GLY A 30 5.39 6.20 0.82
N ARG A 31 5.91 7.19 0.09
CA ARG A 31 6.66 8.32 0.65
C ARG A 31 6.13 9.66 0.13
N PRO A 32 4.96 10.13 0.62
CA PRO A 32 4.42 11.44 0.24
C PRO A 32 5.45 12.54 0.51
N GLY A 33 5.62 13.48 -0.43
CA GLY A 33 6.58 14.59 -0.30
C GLY A 33 8.05 14.21 -0.47
N ASN A 34 8.36 13.05 -1.04
CA ASN A 34 9.75 12.69 -1.32
C ASN A 34 10.38 13.63 -2.37
N ARG A 35 11.62 14.08 -2.10
CA ARG A 35 12.37 15.02 -2.96
C ARG A 35 12.76 14.43 -4.34
N ARG A 36 12.61 13.12 -4.52
CA ARG A 36 13.00 12.40 -5.74
C ARG A 36 11.86 12.25 -6.73
N GLY A 37 10.65 12.74 -6.41
CA GLY A 37 9.48 12.63 -7.27
C GLY A 37 9.01 11.20 -7.50
N ILE A 38 9.37 10.26 -6.62
CA ILE A 38 8.97 8.85 -6.73
C ILE A 38 7.45 8.77 -6.54
N PRO A 39 6.69 8.21 -7.50
CA PRO A 39 5.25 8.08 -7.38
C PRO A 39 4.87 7.24 -6.16
N THR A 40 3.82 7.64 -5.44
CA THR A 40 3.29 6.90 -4.27
C THR A 40 2.36 5.75 -4.66
N GLY A 41 1.89 5.73 -5.91
CA GLY A 41 0.84 4.83 -6.38
C GLY A 41 -0.59 5.30 -6.04
N LEU A 42 -0.75 6.37 -5.24
CA LEU A 42 -2.06 6.89 -4.84
C LEU A 42 -2.84 7.50 -6.02
N ASP A 43 -2.14 8.03 -7.01
CA ASP A 43 -2.74 8.63 -8.23
C ASP A 43 -3.04 7.58 -9.31
N ASN A 44 -2.84 6.29 -9.03
CA ASN A 44 -3.13 5.21 -9.96
C ASN A 44 -4.64 5.18 -10.29
N SER A 45 -4.98 5.04 -11.57
CA SER A 45 -6.38 5.08 -12.05
C SER A 45 -7.25 3.97 -11.44
N THR A 46 -6.69 2.79 -11.19
CA THR A 46 -7.36 1.69 -10.48
C THR A 46 -7.68 2.08 -9.05
N ILE A 47 -6.72 2.69 -8.34
CA ILE A 47 -6.93 3.17 -6.96
C ILE A 47 -7.99 4.26 -6.94
N ALA A 48 -7.96 5.20 -7.88
CA ALA A 48 -8.98 6.25 -8.02
C ALA A 48 -10.38 5.68 -8.29
N ALA A 49 -10.48 4.67 -9.16
CA ALA A 49 -11.75 4.00 -9.46
C ALA A 49 -12.33 3.28 -8.22
N ILE A 50 -11.48 2.59 -7.46
CA ILE A 50 -11.86 1.92 -6.21
C ILE A 50 -12.28 2.96 -5.16
N ALA A 51 -11.50 4.03 -4.99
CA ALA A 51 -11.80 5.13 -4.08
C ALA A 51 -13.18 5.73 -4.37
N LYS A 52 -13.49 6.00 -5.65
CA LYS A 52 -14.81 6.46 -6.10
C LYS A 52 -15.91 5.45 -5.79
N LYS A 53 -15.70 4.17 -6.11
CA LYS A 53 -16.69 3.09 -5.86
C LYS A 53 -17.08 3.01 -4.38
N TYR A 54 -16.12 3.15 -3.47
CA TYR A 54 -16.35 2.99 -2.04
C TYR A 54 -16.57 4.31 -1.28
N LYS A 55 -16.58 5.45 -1.97
CA LYS A 55 -16.67 6.80 -1.36
C LYS A 55 -15.58 7.00 -0.29
N LYS A 56 -14.34 6.64 -0.63
CA LYS A 56 -13.15 6.76 0.21
C LYS A 56 -12.06 7.54 -0.51
N THR A 57 -11.01 7.93 0.21
CA THR A 57 -9.81 8.53 -0.39
C THR A 57 -8.86 7.45 -0.90
N PRO A 58 -8.01 7.74 -1.91
CA PRO A 58 -6.92 6.84 -2.31
C PRO A 58 -6.04 6.36 -1.15
N ALA A 59 -5.76 7.24 -0.19
CA ALA A 59 -4.99 6.90 1.01
C ALA A 59 -5.71 5.89 1.91
N GLN A 60 -7.04 6.01 2.07
CA GLN A 60 -7.83 5.02 2.80
C GLN A 60 -7.88 3.67 2.07
N ILE A 61 -7.92 3.67 0.73
CA ILE A 61 -7.81 2.44 -0.07
C ILE A 61 -6.43 1.79 0.12
N ALA A 62 -5.35 2.59 0.10
CA ALA A 62 -3.99 2.10 0.34
C ALA A 62 -3.84 1.46 1.73
N CYS A 63 -4.33 2.12 2.78
CA CYS A 63 -4.30 1.56 4.14
C CYS A 63 -5.20 0.33 4.34
N ARG A 64 -6.22 0.13 3.49
CA ARG A 64 -7.06 -1.07 3.54
C ARG A 64 -6.45 -2.23 2.75
N TYR A 65 -5.60 -1.92 1.77
CA TYR A 65 -4.89 -2.89 0.96
C TYR A 65 -3.73 -3.54 1.73
N VAL A 66 -2.97 -2.71 2.46
CA VAL A 66 -1.90 -3.13 3.38
C VAL A 66 -2.50 -3.79 4.62
#